data_AF-A0A2M8P6E4-F1
#
_entry.id   AF-A0A2M8P6E4-F1
#
_cell.length_a   1.000
_cell.length_b   1.000
_cell.length_c   1.000
_cell.angle_alpha   90.00
_cell.angle_beta   90.00
_cell.angle_gamma   90.00
#
_symmetry.space_group_name_H-M   'P 1'
#
loop_
_entity.id
_entity.type
_entity.pdbx_description
1 polymer ?
#
loop_
_entity_poly.entity_id
_entity_poly.type
_entity_poly.pdbx_seq_one_letter_code
_entity_poly.pdbx_strand_id
1 'polypeptide(L)'
;LLFPLVVAILPIFIQIRQLGLINNLWGVILPMVAFSLPGSVVILRGFFMAIPTELEDAAYIDGCSTLGFFRFILLPMARPAIAAVATLQVI
;
A
#
# COMPACT_ATOMS: atom_id res chain seq x y z
N LEU A 1 2.18 -4.64 -16.08
CA LEU A 1 3.49 -4.71 -16.75
C LEU A 1 4.02 -6.15 -16.62
N LEU A 2 4.26 -6.83 -17.74
CA LEU A 2 5.03 -8.09 -17.74
C LEU A 2 6.52 -7.72 -17.82
N PHE A 3 7.09 -7.30 -16.69
CA PHE A 3 8.54 -7.20 -16.56
C PHE A 3 9.06 -8.54 -16.02
N PRO A 4 9.93 -9.26 -16.74
CA PRO A 4 10.42 -10.55 -16.27
C PRO A 4 11.22 -10.38 -14.97
N LEU A 5 10.72 -10.91 -13.86
CA LEU A 5 11.33 -10.78 -12.52
C LEU A 5 12.80 -11.18 -12.50
N VAL A 6 13.17 -12.20 -13.28
CA VAL A 6 14.56 -12.69 -13.38
C VAL A 6 15.51 -11.61 -13.92
N VAL A 7 15.04 -10.76 -14.84
CA VAL A 7 15.83 -9.66 -15.41
C VAL A 7 16.02 -8.53 -14.40
N ALA A 8 15.10 -8.39 -13.43
CA ALA A 8 15.19 -7.38 -12.37
C ALA A 8 16.25 -7.72 -11.32
N ILE A 9 16.66 -8.99 -11.20
CA ILE A 9 17.54 -9.46 -10.11
C ILE A 9 18.88 -8.73 -10.10
N LEU A 10 19.54 -8.62 -11.26
CA LEU A 10 20.84 -7.96 -11.37
C LEU A 10 20.81 -6.48 -10.96
N PRO A 11 19.93 -5.62 -11.52
CA PRO A 11 19.88 -4.23 -11.12
C PRO A 11 19.47 -4.06 -9.65
N ILE A 12 18.57 -4.88 -9.12
CA ILE A 12 18.18 -4.84 -7.70
C ILE A 12 19.36 -5.24 -6.79
N PHE A 13 20.12 -6.27 -7.16
CA PHE A 13 21.31 -6.66 -6.42
C PHE A 13 22.35 -5.55 -6.38
N ILE A 14 22.58 -4.87 -7.50
CA ILE A 14 23.48 -3.71 -7.56
C ILE A 14 22.98 -2.58 -6.65
N GLN A 15 21.68 -2.30 -6.63
CA GLN A 15 21.09 -1.29 -5.74
C GLN A 15 21.26 -1.65 -4.25
N ILE A 16 20.93 -2.89 -3.85
CA ILE A 16 21.13 -3.36 -2.46
C ILE A 16 22.60 -3.27 -2.05
N ARG A 17 23.52 -3.62 -2.97
CA ARG A 17 24.96 -3.50 -2.74
C ARG A 17 25.38 -2.04 -2.53
N GLN A 18 24.91 -1.13 -3.36
CA GLN A 18 25.21 0.31 -3.25
C GLN A 18 24.66 0.91 -1.95
N LEU A 19 23.50 0.42 -1.50
CA LEU A 19 22.90 0.80 -0.22
C LEU A 19 23.58 0.16 1.00
N GLY A 20 24.56 -0.74 0.80
CA GLY A 20 25.22 -1.46 1.91
C GLY A 20 24.31 -2.45 2.64
N LEU A 21 23.21 -2.88 2.02
CA LEU A 21 22.19 -3.74 2.62
C LEU A 21 22.42 -5.23 2.33
N ILE A 22 23.61 -5.61 1.87
CA ILE A 22 23.98 -7.02 1.70
C ILE A 22 24.02 -7.70 3.08
N ASN A 23 23.48 -8.92 3.16
CA ASN A 23 23.33 -9.70 4.41
C ASN A 23 22.43 -9.02 5.46
N ASN A 24 21.51 -8.14 5.04
CA ASN A 24 20.53 -7.49 5.90
C ASN A 24 19.10 -7.83 5.45
N LEU A 25 18.17 -8.02 6.41
CA LEU A 25 16.74 -8.24 6.12
C LEU A 25 16.15 -7.12 5.27
N TRP A 26 16.60 -5.87 5.44
CA TRP A 26 16.17 -4.74 4.61
C TRP A 26 16.49 -4.91 3.13
N GLY A 27 17.56 -5.64 2.80
CA GLY A 27 17.90 -6.00 1.42
C GLY A 27 16.84 -6.90 0.77
N VAL A 28 16.02 -7.60 1.56
CA VAL A 28 14.93 -8.45 1.05
C VAL A 28 13.57 -7.76 1.17
N ILE A 29 13.31 -7.10 2.31
CA ILE A 29 12.03 -6.43 2.58
C ILE A 29 11.74 -5.33 1.54
N LEU A 30 12.75 -4.51 1.19
CA LEU A 30 12.56 -3.38 0.29
C LEU A 30 12.13 -3.82 -1.13
N PRO A 31 12.84 -4.76 -1.81
CA PRO A 31 12.37 -5.28 -3.09
C PRO A 31 10.98 -5.91 -3.02
N MET A 32 10.70 -6.73 -1.99
CA MET A 32 9.40 -7.39 -1.85
C MET A 32 8.26 -6.37 -1.75
N VAL A 33 8.41 -5.35 -0.89
CA VAL A 33 7.41 -4.28 -0.76
C VAL A 33 7.28 -3.50 -2.07
N ALA A 34 8.37 -3.19 -2.76
CA ALA A 34 8.36 -2.47 -4.02
C ALA A 34 7.55 -3.20 -5.12
N PHE A 35 7.66 -4.52 -5.21
CA PHE A 35 6.90 -5.31 -6.19
C PHE A 35 5.44 -5.52 -5.79
N SER A 36 5.13 -5.63 -4.50
CA SER A 36 3.76 -5.80 -3.99
C SER A 36 2.94 -4.50 -3.94
N LEU A 37 3.60 -3.35 -3.87
CA LEU A 37 2.99 -2.03 -3.73
C LEU A 37 1.97 -1.70 -4.84
N PRO A 38 2.29 -1.83 -6.15
CA PRO A 38 1.36 -1.46 -7.21
C PRO A 38 0.03 -2.21 -7.15
N GLY A 39 0.06 -3.53 -6.90
CA GLY A 39 -1.14 -4.33 -6.75
C GLY A 39 -1.99 -3.90 -5.55
N SER A 40 -1.33 -3.67 -4.42
CA SER A 40 -1.97 -3.18 -3.18
C SER A 40 -2.65 -1.82 -3.39
N VAL A 41 -1.98 -0.90 -4.10
CA VAL A 41 -2.52 0.44 -4.40
C VAL A 41 -3.74 0.36 -5.30
N VAL A 42 -3.73 -0.49 -6.34
CA VAL A 42 -4.90 -0.64 -7.23
C VAL A 42 -6.13 -1.15 -6.46
N ILE A 43 -5.95 -2.15 -5.60
CA ILE A 43 -7.03 -2.72 -4.79
C ILE A 43 -7.57 -1.69 -3.79
N LEU A 44 -6.69 -1.08 -2.98
CA LEU A 44 -7.10 -0.10 -1.97
C LEU A 44 -7.74 1.14 -2.59
N ARG A 45 -7.23 1.62 -3.73
CA ARG A 45 -7.84 2.74 -4.46
C ARG A 45 -9.25 2.39 -4.92
N GLY A 46 -9.45 1.19 -5.47
CA GLY A 46 -10.78 0.71 -5.86
C GLY A 46 -11.74 0.69 -4.68
N PHE A 47 -11.28 0.23 -3.51
CA PHE A 47 -12.08 0.23 -2.28
C PHE A 47 -12.42 1.66 -1.82
N PHE A 48 -11.44 2.56 -1.74
CA PHE A 48 -11.68 3.95 -1.32
C PHE A 48 -12.65 4.69 -2.25
N MET A 49 -12.59 4.41 -3.56
CA MET A 49 -13.53 4.99 -4.54
C MET A 49 -14.96 4.47 -4.40
N ALA A 50 -15.16 3.32 -3.75
CA ALA A 50 -16.48 2.78 -3.48
C ALA A 50 -17.12 3.38 -2.21
N ILE A 51 -16.35 4.12 -1.40
CA ILE A 51 -16.87 4.80 -0.21
C ILE A 51 -17.69 6.01 -0.68
N PRO A 52 -18.96 6.15 -0.27
CA PRO A 52 -19.80 7.28 -0.66
C PRO A 52 -19.22 8.63 -0.17
N THR A 53 -19.20 9.63 -1.05
CA THR A 53 -18.66 10.98 -0.73
C THR A 53 -19.53 11.72 0.27
N GLU A 54 -20.81 11.35 0.38
CA GLU A 54 -21.77 11.94 1.33
C GLU A 54 -21.34 11.74 2.79
N LEU A 55 -20.54 10.70 3.08
CA LEU A 55 -19.96 10.50 4.41
C LEU A 55 -18.91 11.56 4.77
N GLU A 56 -18.17 12.04 3.77
CA GLU A 56 -17.21 13.13 3.96
C GLU A 56 -17.96 14.44 4.22
N ASP A 57 -18.99 14.74 3.43
CA ASP A 57 -19.84 15.92 3.60
C ASP A 57 -20.52 15.94 4.98
N ALA A 58 -21.07 14.81 5.42
CA ALA A 58 -21.67 14.66 6.75
C ALA A 58 -20.63 14.90 7.86
N ALA A 59 -19.43 14.33 7.73
CA ALA A 59 -18.36 14.54 8.70
C ALA A 59 -17.92 16.01 8.78
N TYR A 60 -17.88 16.73 7.65
CA TYR A 60 -17.60 18.17 7.65
C TYR A 60 -18.70 18.98 8.33
N ILE A 61 -19.98 18.64 8.13
CA ILE A 61 -21.11 19.28 8.84
C ILE A 61 -21.00 19.06 10.35
N ASP A 62 -20.53 17.88 10.77
CA ASP A 62 -20.26 17.54 12.18
C ASP A 62 -19.00 18.22 12.75
N GLY A 63 -18.33 19.09 11.98
CA GLY A 63 -17.13 19.82 12.40
C GLY A 63 -15.85 18.98 12.39
N CYS A 64 -15.86 17.83 11.73
CA CYS A 64 -14.67 17.00 11.59
C CYS A 64 -13.69 17.61 10.59
N SER A 65 -12.40 17.67 10.95
CA SER A 65 -11.34 18.04 10.01
C SER A 65 -11.08 16.93 8.99
N THR A 66 -10.49 17.24 7.85
CA THR A 66 -10.11 16.24 6.81
C THR A 66 -9.26 15.10 7.38
N LEU A 67 -8.28 15.42 8.23
CA LEU A 67 -7.43 14.42 8.88
C LEU A 67 -8.23 13.58 9.90
N GLY A 68 -9.21 14.21 10.56
CA GLY A 68 -10.17 13.54 11.43
C GLY A 68 -11.03 12.54 10.65
N PHE A 69 -11.62 12.95 9.53
CA PHE A 69 -12.40 12.08 8.64
C PHE A 69 -11.57 10.88 8.18
N PHE A 70 -10.34 11.13 7.72
CA PHE A 70 -9.41 10.07 7.33
C PHE A 70 -9.19 9.06 8.46
N ARG A 71 -8.85 9.53 9.68
CA ARG A 71 -8.46 8.63 10.79
C ARG A 71 -9.65 7.94 11.46
N PHE A 72 -10.77 8.62 11.60
CA PHE A 72 -11.92 8.14 12.39
C PHE A 72 -13.02 7.48 11.54
N ILE A 73 -13.11 7.78 10.25
CA ILE A 73 -14.16 7.25 9.37
C ILE A 73 -13.56 6.43 8.24
N LEU A 74 -12.72 7.04 7.39
CA LEU A 74 -12.19 6.38 6.19
C LEU A 74 -11.30 5.16 6.52
N LEU A 75 -10.34 5.32 7.42
CA LEU A 75 -9.38 4.27 7.78
C LEU A 75 -10.03 3.06 8.48
N PRO A 76 -10.96 3.22 9.44
CA PRO A 76 -11.71 2.11 10.02
C PRO A 76 -12.58 1.36 9.01
N MET A 77 -13.23 2.07 8.08
CA MET A 77 -14.02 1.43 7.01
C MET A 77 -13.13 0.64 6.04
N ALA A 78 -11.88 1.07 5.84
CA ALA A 78 -10.92 0.37 4.99
C ALA A 78 -10.22 -0.82 5.66
N ARG A 79 -10.40 -1.05 6.97
CA ARG A 79 -9.82 -2.22 7.67
C ARG A 79 -10.06 -3.57 6.96
N PRO A 80 -11.28 -3.94 6.52
CA PRO A 80 -11.49 -5.19 5.79
C PRO A 80 -10.70 -5.25 4.47
N ALA A 81 -10.59 -4.14 3.74
CA ALA A 81 -9.81 -4.07 2.50
C ALA A 81 -8.31 -4.20 2.76
N ILE A 82 -7.80 -3.55 3.81
CA ILE A 82 -6.42 -3.66 4.25
C ILE A 82 -6.10 -5.11 4.65
N ALA A 83 -7.02 -5.78 5.36
CA ALA A 83 -6.87 -7.19 5.73
C ALA A 83 -6.82 -8.09 4.48
N ALA A 84 -7.68 -7.86 3.49
CA ALA A 84 -7.69 -8.63 2.24
C ALA A 84 -6.40 -8.42 1.43
N VAL A 85 -5.88 -7.19 1.36
CA VAL A 85 -4.60 -6.91 0.69
C VAL A 85 -3.44 -7.57 1.44
N ALA A 86 -3.45 -7.51 2.77
CA ALA A 86 -2.43 -8.16 3.58
C ALA A 86 -2.41 -9.68 3.36
N THR A 87 -3.57 -10.33 3.31
CA THR A 87 -3.62 -11.78 3.04
C THR A 87 -3.16 -12.12 1.62
N LEU A 88 -3.56 -11.34 0.62
CA LEU A 88 -3.17 -11.57 -0.79
C LEU A 88 -1.68 -11.34 -1.07
N GLN A 89 -1.01 -10.48 -0.30
CA GLN A 89 0.42 -10.17 -0.51
C GLN A 89 1.35 -11.05 0.34
N VAL A 90 0.85 -11.63 1.43
CA VAL A 90 1.61 -12.56 2.29
C VAL A 90 1.63 -13.97 1.70
N ILE A 91 0.57 -14.35 0.98
CA ILE A 91 0.44 -15.63 0.24
C ILE A 91 1.17 -15.54 -1.09
#